data_AF-A0AA37X171-F1
#
_entry.id   AF-A0AA37X171-F1
#
_cell.length_a   1.000
_cell.length_b   1.000
_cell.length_c   1.000
_cell.angle_alpha   90.00
_cell.angle_beta   90.00
_cell.angle_gamma   90.00
#
_symmetry.space_group_name_H-M   'P 1'
#
loop_
_entity.id
_entity.type
_entity.pdbx_description
1 polymer ?
#
loop_
_entity_poly.entity_id
_entity_poly.type
_entity_poly.pdbx_seq_one_letter_code
_entity_poly.pdbx_strand_id
1 'polypeptide(L)'
;MQIGVPPGYCIDGKASRESKDTAVILMGRCTDAMKATPALITVSIGQSGSAGVMTAGGPALAAYFASSQGRATLSRSGRAADVRLISALGAGDAFLLHLQDRSAGEYWRAVIGVKARLVTVSATGTDALPLDPAEGRRVLDQALDALRAANKAPA
;
A
#
# COMPACT_ATOMS: atom_id res chain seq x y z
N MET A 1 -14.34 8.24 -4.22
CA MET A 1 -13.13 7.71 -4.88
C MET A 1 -13.45 6.32 -5.38
N GLN A 2 -12.88 5.87 -6.50
CA GLN A 2 -13.08 4.50 -6.98
C GLN A 2 -11.89 3.61 -6.61
N ILE A 3 -12.16 2.35 -6.30
CA ILE A 3 -11.13 1.36 -6.01
C ILE A 3 -10.80 0.64 -7.31
N GLY A 4 -9.60 0.88 -7.84
CA GLY A 4 -9.08 0.10 -8.96
C GLY A 4 -8.61 -1.27 -8.47
N VAL A 5 -8.94 -2.32 -9.22
CA VAL A 5 -8.53 -3.69 -8.92
C VAL A 5 -7.52 -4.16 -9.97
N PRO A 6 -6.30 -4.58 -9.58
CA PRO A 6 -5.31 -5.05 -10.54
C PRO A 6 -5.73 -6.38 -11.19
N PRO A 7 -5.34 -6.63 -12.45
CA PRO A 7 -5.70 -7.87 -13.15
C PRO A 7 -5.32 -9.14 -12.37
N GLY A 8 -6.27 -10.05 -12.23
CA GLY A 8 -6.07 -11.32 -11.50
C GLY A 8 -6.35 -11.27 -10.01
N TYR A 9 -6.67 -10.10 -9.46
CA TYR A 9 -7.05 -9.91 -8.07
C TYR A 9 -8.53 -9.56 -7.94
N CYS A 10 -9.11 -9.90 -6.80
CA CYS A 10 -10.50 -9.62 -6.44
C CYS A 10 -10.55 -9.07 -5.02
N ILE A 11 -11.49 -8.15 -4.78
CA ILE A 11 -11.75 -7.62 -3.43
C ILE A 11 -12.39 -8.71 -2.58
N ASP A 12 -11.84 -8.94 -1.39
CA ASP A 12 -12.51 -9.70 -0.35
C ASP A 12 -13.39 -8.76 0.48
N GLY A 13 -14.69 -8.75 0.17
CA GLY A 13 -15.67 -7.91 0.87
C GLY A 13 -15.88 -8.31 2.35
N LYS A 14 -15.57 -9.55 2.74
CA LYS A 14 -15.71 -10.01 4.13
C LYS A 14 -14.54 -9.56 4.99
N ALA A 15 -13.35 -9.54 4.40
CA ALA A 15 -12.12 -9.10 5.06
C ALA A 15 -11.95 -7.57 5.00
N SER A 16 -12.55 -6.91 4.02
CA SER A 16 -12.55 -5.45 3.91
C SER A 16 -13.41 -4.77 4.99
N ARG A 17 -13.06 -3.52 5.31
CA ARG A 17 -13.76 -2.68 6.29
C ARG A 17 -13.93 -1.29 5.73
N GLU A 18 -15.16 -0.83 5.66
CA GLU A 18 -15.49 0.52 5.21
C GLU A 18 -16.24 1.27 6.31
N SER A 19 -15.89 2.54 6.50
CA SER A 19 -16.59 3.47 7.36
C SER A 19 -17.09 4.64 6.53
N LYS A 20 -17.75 5.62 7.17
CA LYS A 20 -18.27 6.80 6.47
C LYS A 20 -17.17 7.62 5.77
N ASP A 21 -15.94 7.62 6.31
CA ASP A 21 -14.85 8.48 5.81
C ASP A 21 -13.49 7.78 5.66
N THR A 22 -13.39 6.50 6.00
CA THR A 22 -12.17 5.70 5.84
C THR A 22 -12.52 4.33 5.30
N ALA A 23 -11.54 3.65 4.70
CA ALA A 23 -11.71 2.28 4.27
C ALA A 23 -10.39 1.50 4.29
N VAL A 24 -10.48 0.19 4.51
CA VAL A 24 -9.41 -0.78 4.35
C VAL A 24 -9.94 -1.88 3.45
N ILE A 25 -9.40 -1.94 2.23
CA ILE A 25 -9.77 -2.91 1.22
C ILE A 25 -8.68 -3.96 1.13
N LEU A 26 -9.08 -5.23 1.19
CA LEU A 26 -8.18 -6.37 1.01
C LEU A 26 -8.49 -7.04 -0.32
N MET A 27 -7.44 -7.35 -1.08
CA MET A 27 -7.55 -8.07 -2.34
C MET A 27 -6.59 -9.24 -2.34
N GLY A 28 -7.07 -10.40 -2.78
CA GLY A 28 -6.27 -11.58 -3.06
C GLY A 28 -6.44 -11.99 -4.51
N ARG A 29 -5.76 -13.07 -4.93
CA ARG A 29 -6.05 -13.68 -6.23
C ARG A 29 -7.54 -14.06 -6.29
N CYS A 30 -8.20 -13.79 -7.42
CA CYS A 30 -9.61 -14.15 -7.58
C CYS A 30 -9.85 -15.65 -7.40
N THR A 31 -8.93 -16.47 -7.90
CA THR A 31 -8.91 -17.91 -7.73
C THR A 31 -7.46 -18.38 -7.67
N ASP A 32 -7.21 -19.55 -7.08
CA ASP A 32 -5.86 -20.12 -7.02
C ASP A 32 -5.32 -20.58 -8.38
N ALA A 33 -6.20 -20.78 -9.36
CA ALA A 33 -5.85 -21.13 -10.73
C ALA A 33 -5.33 -19.94 -11.55
N MET A 34 -5.42 -18.70 -11.02
CA MET A 34 -4.89 -17.53 -11.70
C MET A 34 -3.36 -17.55 -11.74
N LYS A 35 -2.80 -17.16 -12.90
CA LYS A 35 -1.36 -16.95 -13.09
C LYS A 35 -0.80 -15.72 -12.36
N ALA A 36 -1.66 -14.87 -11.80
CA ALA A 36 -1.24 -13.72 -11.01
C ALA A 36 -0.40 -14.19 -9.81
N THR A 37 0.64 -13.42 -9.48
CA THR A 37 1.50 -13.70 -8.34
C THR A 37 0.65 -13.77 -7.06
N PRO A 38 0.79 -14.80 -6.22
CA PRO A 38 0.10 -14.86 -4.95
C PRO A 38 0.53 -13.72 -4.03
N ALA A 39 -0.39 -12.80 -3.73
CA ALA A 39 -0.15 -11.67 -2.84
C ALA A 39 -1.46 -11.22 -2.18
N LEU A 40 -1.33 -10.67 -0.96
CA LEU A 40 -2.37 -9.91 -0.30
C LEU A 40 -2.10 -8.42 -0.55
N ILE A 41 -2.99 -7.79 -1.32
CA ILE A 41 -2.96 -6.35 -1.56
C ILE A 41 -3.85 -5.69 -0.51
N THR A 42 -3.29 -4.75 0.24
CA THR A 42 -4.04 -3.94 1.20
C THR A 42 -4.07 -2.50 0.73
N VAL A 43 -5.26 -1.92 0.60
CA VAL A 43 -5.48 -0.51 0.28
C VAL A 43 -6.15 0.16 1.48
N SER A 44 -5.45 1.05 2.17
CA SER A 44 -6.04 1.86 3.24
C SER A 44 -6.27 3.28 2.76
N ILE A 45 -7.43 3.82 3.11
CA ILE A 45 -7.95 5.08 2.60
C ILE A 45 -8.22 5.98 3.80
N GLY A 46 -7.49 7.09 3.84
CA GLY A 46 -7.62 8.11 4.84
C GLY A 46 -8.87 8.97 4.66
N GLN A 47 -9.14 9.74 5.72
CA GLN A 47 -10.19 10.74 5.79
C GLN A 47 -10.07 11.78 4.68
N SER A 48 -11.17 12.48 4.38
CA SER A 48 -11.13 13.58 3.41
C SER A 48 -10.12 14.64 3.84
N GLY A 49 -9.34 15.17 2.90
CA GLY A 49 -8.29 16.17 3.17
C GLY A 49 -6.94 15.59 3.66
N SER A 50 -6.88 14.30 4.02
CA SER A 50 -5.66 13.68 4.54
C SER A 50 -4.47 13.66 3.56
N ALA A 51 -4.71 13.85 2.25
CA ALA A 51 -3.64 13.93 1.25
C ALA A 51 -2.70 15.13 1.44
N GLY A 52 -3.06 16.12 2.26
CA GLY A 52 -2.23 17.30 2.53
C GLY A 52 -0.81 16.97 2.99
N VAL A 53 -0.61 15.85 3.68
CA VAL A 53 0.74 15.39 4.10
C VAL A 53 1.70 15.17 2.93
N MET A 54 1.20 14.84 1.73
CA MET A 54 2.02 14.61 0.54
C MET A 54 2.73 15.89 0.07
N THR A 55 2.24 17.06 0.47
CA THR A 55 2.86 18.36 0.15
C THR A 55 4.21 18.59 0.83
N ALA A 56 4.51 17.84 1.90
CA ALA A 56 5.81 17.90 2.57
C ALA A 56 6.97 17.44 1.64
N GLY A 57 6.66 16.66 0.61
CA GLY A 57 7.63 16.18 -0.37
C GLY A 57 8.46 14.99 0.09
N GLY A 58 9.17 14.38 -0.88
CA GLY A 58 9.89 13.13 -0.70
C GLY A 58 10.94 13.14 0.43
N PRO A 59 11.84 14.14 0.51
CA PRO A 59 12.87 14.17 1.56
C PRO A 59 12.29 14.25 2.98
N ALA A 60 11.24 15.05 3.20
CA ALA A 60 10.60 15.17 4.50
C ALA A 60 9.87 13.88 4.89
N LEU A 61 9.17 13.25 3.95
CA LEU A 61 8.53 11.96 4.16
C LEU A 61 9.56 10.86 4.46
N ALA A 62 10.68 10.82 3.74
CA ALA A 62 11.76 9.88 3.98
C ALA A 62 12.34 10.03 5.39
N ALA A 63 12.63 11.27 5.80
CA ALA A 63 13.12 11.59 7.14
C ALA A 63 12.10 11.16 8.22
N TYR A 64 10.81 11.44 8.01
CA TYR A 64 9.75 11.02 8.92
C TYR A 64 9.70 9.49 9.07
N PHE A 65 9.64 8.73 7.97
CA PHE A 65 9.58 7.27 8.04
C PHE A 65 10.88 6.62 8.55
N ALA A 66 12.01 7.33 8.46
CA ALA A 66 13.27 6.92 9.09
C ALA A 66 13.32 7.22 10.60
N SER A 67 12.38 7.99 11.16
CA SER A 67 12.28 8.24 12.61
C SER A 67 11.66 7.06 13.35
N SER A 68 11.82 7.01 14.68
CA SER A 68 11.13 6.01 15.53
C SER A 68 9.61 6.13 15.41
N GLN A 69 9.08 7.35 15.45
CA GLN A 69 7.65 7.60 15.31
C GLN A 69 7.13 7.13 13.95
N GLY A 70 7.80 7.49 12.86
CA GLY A 70 7.41 7.05 11.52
C GLY A 70 7.46 5.53 11.37
N ARG A 71 8.51 4.86 11.84
CA ARG A 71 8.56 3.37 11.81
C ARG A 71 7.48 2.73 12.68
N ALA A 72 7.12 3.32 13.81
CA ALA A 72 6.00 2.85 14.62
C ALA A 72 4.69 2.89 13.83
N THR A 73 4.46 3.90 12.99
CA THR A 73 3.27 3.96 12.11
C THR A 73 3.30 2.94 10.97
N LEU A 74 4.48 2.45 10.58
CA LEU A 74 4.59 1.43 9.54
C LEU A 74 4.34 0.02 10.08
N SER A 75 4.67 -0.18 11.35
CA SER A 75 4.59 -1.44 12.08
C SER A 75 3.15 -1.89 12.31
N ARG A 76 2.87 -3.17 12.02
CA ARG A 76 1.59 -3.79 12.36
C ARG A 76 1.35 -3.85 13.87
N SER A 77 2.41 -3.93 14.68
CA SER A 77 2.35 -3.96 16.14
C SER A 77 2.43 -2.57 16.79
N GLY A 78 2.62 -1.52 15.99
CA GLY A 78 2.87 -0.16 16.48
C GLY A 78 4.27 0.04 17.08
N ARG A 79 5.16 -0.96 17.00
CA ARG A 79 6.53 -0.88 17.56
C ARG A 79 7.55 -0.58 16.49
N ALA A 80 8.23 0.55 16.62
CA ALA A 80 9.28 0.98 15.69
C ALA A 80 10.43 -0.03 15.52
N ALA A 81 10.68 -0.85 16.54
CA ALA A 81 11.72 -1.88 16.53
C ALA A 81 11.36 -3.13 15.70
N ASP A 82 10.07 -3.33 15.40
CA ASP A 82 9.61 -4.47 14.59
C ASP A 82 9.69 -4.19 13.08
N VAL A 83 10.05 -2.97 12.68
CA VAL A 83 10.17 -2.57 11.28
C VAL A 83 11.54 -1.96 11.01
N ARG A 84 12.18 -2.41 9.93
CA ARG A 84 13.34 -1.76 9.32
C ARG A 84 12.93 -1.14 8.00
N LEU A 85 13.24 0.14 7.82
CA LEU A 85 13.12 0.81 6.53
C LEU A 85 14.36 0.46 5.69
N ILE A 86 14.16 -0.28 4.59
CA ILE A 86 15.23 -0.65 3.65
C ILE A 86 15.47 0.52 2.68
N SER A 87 14.42 1.09 2.12
CA SER A 87 14.51 2.28 1.25
C SER A 87 13.22 3.09 1.27
N ALA A 88 13.34 4.40 1.06
CA ALA A 88 12.23 5.32 0.87
C ALA A 88 12.53 6.27 -0.29
N LEU A 89 11.64 6.34 -1.29
CA LEU A 89 11.87 7.13 -2.49
C LEU A 89 10.57 7.67 -3.10
N GLY A 90 10.64 8.84 -3.73
CA GLY A 90 9.56 9.34 -4.57
C GLY A 90 9.52 8.63 -5.91
N ALA A 91 8.33 8.34 -6.42
CA ALA A 91 8.08 7.74 -7.72
C ALA A 91 6.82 8.36 -8.36
N GLY A 92 7.02 9.44 -9.13
CA GLY A 92 5.93 10.23 -9.68
C GLY A 92 5.08 10.88 -8.59
N ASP A 93 3.79 10.54 -8.55
CA ASP A 93 2.80 10.98 -7.56
C ASP A 93 2.78 10.11 -6.28
N ALA A 94 3.54 9.02 -6.26
CA ALA A 94 3.61 8.09 -5.13
C ALA A 94 4.92 8.24 -4.36
N PHE A 95 4.87 7.92 -3.07
CA PHE A 95 6.02 7.73 -2.21
C PHE A 95 6.14 6.25 -1.84
N LEU A 96 7.24 5.62 -2.25
CA LEU A 96 7.46 4.19 -2.09
C LEU A 96 8.37 3.90 -0.90
N LEU A 97 8.01 2.86 -0.18
CA LEU A 97 8.68 2.35 1.01
C LEU A 97 8.97 0.88 0.80
N HIS A 98 10.23 0.49 0.98
CA HIS A 98 10.65 -0.90 1.05
C HIS A 98 10.97 -1.23 2.50
N LEU A 99 10.31 -2.24 3.04
CA LEU A 99 10.24 -2.49 4.48
C LEU A 99 10.55 -3.95 4.78
N GLN A 100 11.24 -4.18 5.89
CA GLN A 100 11.27 -5.47 6.57
C GLN A 100 10.45 -5.33 7.85
N ASP A 101 9.34 -6.06 7.97
CA ASP A 101 8.51 -6.12 9.19
C ASP A 101 8.58 -7.53 9.78
N ARG A 102 8.69 -7.63 11.10
CA ARG A 102 8.81 -8.91 11.82
C ARG A 102 7.59 -9.83 11.61
N SER A 103 6.42 -9.25 11.41
CA SER A 103 5.12 -9.95 11.27
C SER A 103 4.63 -10.09 9.82
N ALA A 104 5.25 -9.38 8.88
CA ALA A 104 4.83 -9.39 7.47
C ALA A 104 5.93 -9.83 6.49
N GLY A 105 7.16 -9.98 6.96
CA GLY A 105 8.31 -10.21 6.10
C GLY A 105 8.77 -8.93 5.39
N GLU A 106 9.50 -9.12 4.30
CA GLU A 106 9.95 -8.03 3.42
C GLU A 106 8.85 -7.68 2.41
N TYR A 107 8.54 -6.40 2.23
CA TYR A 107 7.46 -5.97 1.34
C TYR A 107 7.57 -4.50 0.92
N TRP A 108 6.80 -4.17 -0.12
CA TRP A 108 6.66 -2.80 -0.62
C TRP A 108 5.34 -2.17 -0.18
N ARG A 109 5.40 -0.89 0.17
CA ARG A 109 4.26 -0.02 0.45
C ARG A 109 4.38 1.28 -0.34
N ALA A 110 3.30 1.74 -0.92
CA ALA A 110 3.16 3.06 -1.52
C ALA A 110 2.26 3.94 -0.65
N VAL A 111 2.52 5.24 -0.68
CA VAL A 111 1.67 6.30 -0.15
C VAL A 111 1.40 7.29 -1.29
N ILE A 112 0.13 7.58 -1.58
CA ILE A 112 -0.29 8.43 -2.70
C ILE A 112 -1.50 9.29 -2.28
N GLY A 113 -1.59 10.50 -2.81
CA GLY A 113 -2.78 11.34 -2.67
C GLY A 113 -3.77 11.09 -3.82
N VAL A 114 -5.00 10.69 -3.53
CA VAL A 114 -6.06 10.49 -4.55
C VAL A 114 -7.33 11.21 -4.11
N LYS A 115 -7.82 12.15 -4.91
CA LYS A 115 -9.04 12.94 -4.64
C LYS A 115 -9.09 13.47 -3.20
N ALA A 116 -8.02 14.17 -2.80
CA ALA A 116 -7.79 14.74 -1.46
C ALA A 116 -7.66 13.73 -0.30
N ARG A 117 -7.58 12.43 -0.57
CA ARG A 117 -7.40 11.37 0.45
C ARG A 117 -6.02 10.75 0.35
N LEU A 118 -5.39 10.53 1.49
CA LEU A 118 -4.18 9.73 1.58
C LEU A 118 -4.54 8.27 1.38
N VAL A 119 -3.90 7.61 0.44
CA VAL A 119 -4.08 6.19 0.16
C VAL A 119 -2.75 5.50 0.39
N THR A 120 -2.76 4.44 1.18
CA THR A 120 -1.61 3.55 1.32
C THR A 120 -1.92 2.21 0.66
N VAL A 121 -1.02 1.74 -0.19
CA VAL A 121 -1.15 0.44 -0.86
C VAL A 121 0.04 -0.42 -0.46
N SER A 122 -0.16 -1.67 -0.09
CA SER A 122 0.95 -2.61 0.11
C SER A 122 0.63 -3.98 -0.47
N ALA A 123 1.66 -4.68 -0.94
CA ALA A 123 1.56 -6.07 -1.38
C ALA A 123 2.44 -6.93 -0.47
N THR A 124 1.85 -7.91 0.22
CA THR A 124 2.56 -8.82 1.12
C THR A 124 2.29 -10.27 0.76
N GLY A 125 3.25 -11.15 1.07
CA GLY A 125 3.00 -12.60 1.09
C GLY A 125 2.35 -13.05 2.39
N THR A 126 2.28 -14.36 2.57
CA THR A 126 1.93 -15.01 3.85
C THR A 126 3.11 -15.85 4.34
N ASP A 127 3.06 -16.33 5.59
CA ASP A 127 4.12 -17.21 6.10
C ASP A 127 4.25 -18.52 5.29
N ALA A 128 3.13 -19.03 4.79
CA ALA A 128 3.10 -20.24 3.95
C ALA A 128 3.58 -19.96 2.52
N LEU A 129 3.42 -18.73 2.03
CA LEU A 129 3.80 -18.33 0.68
C LEU A 129 4.38 -16.91 0.69
N PRO A 130 5.67 -16.79 1.04
CA PRO A 130 6.36 -15.50 1.02
C PRO A 130 6.35 -14.88 -0.37
N LEU A 131 6.28 -13.55 -0.42
CA LEU A 131 6.33 -12.79 -1.65
C LEU A 131 7.75 -12.27 -1.86
N ASP A 132 8.36 -12.64 -2.98
CA ASP A 132 9.65 -12.08 -3.38
C ASP A 132 9.55 -10.55 -3.50
N PRO A 133 10.53 -9.76 -3.00
CA PRO A 133 10.45 -8.31 -3.02
C PRO A 133 10.32 -7.69 -4.42
N ALA A 134 10.95 -8.28 -5.45
CA ALA A 134 10.83 -7.78 -6.81
C ALA A 134 9.44 -8.06 -7.39
N GLU A 135 8.89 -9.25 -7.12
CA GLU A 135 7.50 -9.57 -7.47
C GLU A 135 6.50 -8.70 -6.70
N GLY A 136 6.73 -8.48 -5.41
CA GLY A 136 5.91 -7.59 -4.59
C GLY A 136 5.92 -6.15 -5.11
N ARG A 137 7.06 -5.69 -5.62
CA ARG A 137 7.13 -4.39 -6.30
C ARG A 137 6.28 -4.37 -7.58
N ARG A 138 6.34 -5.42 -8.40
CA ARG A 138 5.51 -5.53 -9.63
C ARG A 138 4.02 -5.52 -9.30
N VAL A 139 3.60 -6.25 -8.28
CA VAL A 139 2.19 -6.27 -7.83
C VAL A 139 1.75 -4.91 -7.31
N LEU A 140 2.60 -4.22 -6.53
CA LEU A 140 2.32 -2.87 -6.06
C LEU A 140 2.15 -1.89 -7.21
N ASP A 141 3.03 -1.94 -8.21
CA ASP A 141 2.95 -1.06 -9.38
C ASP A 141 1.64 -1.32 -10.17
N GLN A 142 1.24 -2.58 -10.36
CA GLN A 142 -0.05 -2.94 -10.97
C GLN A 142 -1.25 -2.39 -10.18
N ALA A 143 -1.21 -2.47 -8.85
CA ALA A 143 -2.26 -1.96 -7.99
C ALA A 143 -2.37 -0.43 -8.06
N LEU A 144 -1.23 0.27 -8.10
CA LEU A 144 -1.18 1.72 -8.28
C LEU A 144 -1.73 2.13 -9.64
N ASP A 145 -1.38 1.41 -10.71
CA ASP A 145 -1.88 1.70 -12.06
C ASP A 145 -3.39 1.49 -12.17
N ALA A 146 -3.92 0.42 -11.57
CA ALA A 146 -5.36 0.19 -11.48
C ALA A 146 -6.06 1.31 -10.71
N LEU A 147 -5.51 1.71 -9.55
CA LEU A 147 -6.05 2.80 -8.73
C LEU A 147 -6.06 4.13 -9.50
N ARG A 148 -4.97 4.45 -10.21
CA ARG A 148 -4.87 5.65 -11.06
C ARG A 148 -5.90 5.58 -12.18
N ALA A 149 -5.98 4.48 -12.92
CA ALA A 149 -6.91 4.31 -14.03
C ALA A 149 -8.36 4.52 -13.60
N ALA A 150 -8.75 3.97 -12.44
CA ALA A 150 -10.10 4.15 -11.88
C ALA A 150 -10.39 5.60 -11.43
N ASN A 151 -9.39 6.46 -11.30
CA ASN A 151 -9.58 7.83 -10.80
C ASN A 151 -9.11 8.92 -11.76
N LYS A 152 -8.73 8.58 -13.00
CA LYS A 152 -8.51 9.57 -14.07
C LYS A 152 -9.79 10.39 -14.27
N ALA A 153 -9.64 11.69 -14.49
CA ALA A 153 -10.76 12.51 -14.96
C ALA A 153 -11.19 12.01 -16.36
N PRO A 154 -12.49 12.11 -16.72
CA PRO A 154 -12.88 12.00 -18.11
C PRO A 154 -12.06 13.02 -18.93
N ALA A 155 -11.58 12.61 -20.10
CA ALA A 155 -10.97 13.51 -21.07
C ALA A 155 -11.96 14.57 -21.55
#